data_AF-A0A239BVC9-F1
#
_entry.id   AF-A0A239BVC9-F1
#
_cell.length_a   1.000
_cell.length_b   1.000
_cell.length_c   1.000
_cell.angle_alpha   90.00
_cell.angle_beta   90.00
_cell.angle_gamma   90.00
#
_symmetry.space_group_name_H-M   'P 1'
#
loop_
_entity.id
_entity.type
_entity.pdbx_description
1 polymer ?
#
loop_
_entity_poly.entity_id
_entity_poly.type
_entity_poly.pdbx_seq_one_letter_code
_entity_poly.pdbx_strand_id
1 'polypeptide(L)'
;MTCPHENQMQDYLEETLSSEEMKKMEDHIDMCHDCQQQLDQLLNNSFQLQQQSVEIDDEVLVEKIKSHRKGVRRIYAYGFLGFLLGLFSLKYTSDSFIVTKAIMALPYKLAEFMLGIFFSGNKLNQWDSMHYHFQRGMGYFTHHPILGLIVELVTPALVAMFLAMGIGYLTSDKRVFQRKKILRFILSAAIIFALWFGTIYGVYSNTLAKIENLEGIKSVIIYEKKEYSSSWILKIDPYNIHEARYHSIISGLSEATPLDSYPSMNHKEGLELLIQFQGGGEVIAHVDMDTGTMFMRNRRYHQLSDDTLSHLMEVWGGIK
;
A
#
# COMPACT_ATOMS: atom_id res chain seq x y z
N MET A 1 39.81 -29.58 62.59
CA MET A 1 41.28 -29.46 62.64
C MET A 1 41.65 -28.63 61.43
N THR A 2 42.30 -27.49 61.61
CA THR A 2 42.64 -26.57 60.50
C THR A 2 43.58 -27.28 59.51
N CYS A 3 43.23 -27.21 58.22
CA CYS A 3 44.02 -27.83 57.17
C CYS A 3 45.38 -27.10 57.08
N PRO A 4 46.53 -27.82 57.09
CA PRO A 4 47.84 -27.18 57.02
C PRO A 4 48.10 -26.43 55.69
N HIS A 5 47.30 -26.70 54.65
CA HIS A 5 47.41 -26.08 53.32
C HIS A 5 46.51 -24.84 53.12
N GLU A 6 45.76 -24.42 54.14
CA GLU A 6 44.87 -23.25 54.10
C GLU A 6 45.60 -21.95 53.66
N ASN A 7 46.86 -21.79 54.08
CA ASN A 7 47.66 -20.60 53.72
C ASN A 7 48.21 -20.62 52.29
N GLN A 8 48.16 -21.77 51.59
CA GLN A 8 48.70 -21.94 50.23
C GLN A 8 47.59 -21.85 49.16
N MET A 9 46.34 -21.66 49.57
CA MET A 9 45.16 -21.59 48.70
C MET A 9 45.14 -20.35 47.80
N GLN A 10 45.57 -19.20 48.33
CA GLN A 10 45.71 -17.96 47.57
C GLN A 10 46.86 -18.05 46.57
N ASP A 11 48.00 -18.61 46.99
CA ASP A 11 49.16 -18.82 46.12
C ASP A 11 48.85 -19.80 44.96
N TYR A 12 47.98 -20.79 45.20
CA TYR A 12 47.46 -21.68 44.15
C TYR A 12 46.57 -20.93 43.14
N LEU A 13 45.64 -20.09 43.60
CA LEU A 13 44.77 -19.28 42.73
C LEU A 13 45.51 -18.21 41.94
N GLU A 14 46.62 -17.69 42.47
CA GLU A 14 47.46 -16.69 41.83
C GLU A 14 48.58 -17.29 40.95
N GLU A 15 48.62 -18.63 40.81
CA GLU A 15 49.63 -19.39 40.04
C GLU A 15 51.08 -19.10 40.48
N THR A 16 51.30 -18.75 41.76
CA THR A 16 52.62 -18.40 42.29
C THR A 16 53.40 -19.61 42.82
N LEU A 17 52.74 -20.77 42.95
CA LEU A 17 53.35 -22.02 43.39
C LEU A 17 54.18 -22.69 42.29
N SER A 18 55.21 -23.45 42.68
CA SER A 18 55.98 -24.24 41.73
C SER A 18 55.14 -25.39 41.14
N SER A 19 55.51 -25.89 39.96
CA SER A 19 54.73 -26.91 39.24
C SER A 19 54.56 -28.24 40.00
N GLU A 20 55.48 -28.59 40.90
CA GLU A 20 55.36 -29.77 41.77
C GLU A 20 54.43 -29.51 42.97
N GLU A 21 54.35 -28.27 43.46
CA GLU A 21 53.48 -27.88 44.57
C GLU A 21 52.04 -27.68 44.12
N MET A 22 51.83 -27.19 42.89
CA MET A 22 50.49 -27.11 42.28
C MET A 22 49.84 -28.48 42.16
N LYS A 23 50.57 -29.50 41.69
CA LYS A 23 50.03 -30.88 41.60
C LYS A 23 49.68 -31.48 42.96
N LYS A 24 50.53 -31.26 43.97
CA LYS A 24 50.26 -31.73 45.34
C LYS A 24 49.04 -31.03 45.94
N MET A 25 48.83 -29.76 45.59
CA MET A 25 47.66 -29.01 46.00
C MET A 25 46.38 -29.52 45.31
N GLU A 26 46.43 -29.81 44.01
CA GLU A 26 45.31 -30.43 43.27
C GLU A 26 44.91 -31.78 43.89
N ASP A 27 45.89 -32.66 44.10
CA ASP A 27 45.66 -33.97 44.73
C ASP A 27 45.07 -33.81 46.15
N HIS A 28 45.46 -32.77 46.88
CA HIS A 28 44.97 -32.49 48.22
C HIS A 28 43.54 -31.91 48.21
N ILE A 29 43.24 -30.98 47.31
CA ILE A 29 41.90 -30.38 47.15
C ILE A 29 40.89 -31.46 46.76
N ASP A 30 41.26 -32.44 45.94
CA ASP A 30 40.38 -33.56 45.58
C ASP A 30 40.00 -34.44 46.77
N MET A 31 40.83 -34.49 47.81
CA MET A 31 40.63 -35.33 48.99
C MET A 31 40.14 -34.59 50.24
N CYS A 32 40.24 -33.26 50.29
CA CYS A 32 39.96 -32.46 51.47
C CYS A 32 38.71 -31.58 51.29
N HIS A 33 37.64 -31.92 52.01
CA HIS A 33 36.36 -31.21 51.90
C HIS A 33 36.44 -29.74 52.36
N ASP A 34 37.24 -29.44 53.39
CA ASP A 34 37.43 -28.09 53.91
C ASP A 34 38.10 -27.18 52.87
N CYS A 35 39.08 -27.74 52.13
CA CYS A 35 39.78 -27.07 51.04
C CYS A 35 38.86 -26.81 49.83
N GLN A 36 38.00 -27.77 49.46
CA GLN A 36 37.00 -27.55 48.41
C GLN A 36 36.03 -26.43 48.77
N GLN A 37 35.57 -26.40 50.03
CA GLN A 37 34.64 -25.38 50.50
C GLN A 37 35.28 -23.98 50.51
N GLN A 38 36.57 -23.86 50.85
CA GLN A 38 37.29 -22.60 50.78
C GLN A 38 37.53 -22.14 49.33
N LEU A 39 37.86 -23.06 48.42
CA LEU A 39 37.99 -22.75 46.99
C LEU A 39 36.66 -22.25 46.42
N ASP A 40 35.55 -22.90 46.74
CA ASP A 40 34.21 -22.48 46.35
C ASP A 40 33.84 -21.10 46.92
N GLN A 41 34.23 -20.79 48.17
CA GLN A 41 34.03 -19.48 48.76
C GLN A 41 34.84 -18.38 48.06
N LEU A 42 36.10 -18.67 47.70
CA LEU A 42 36.97 -17.73 47.01
C LEU A 42 36.54 -17.48 45.55
N LEU A 43 36.08 -18.52 44.85
CA LEU A 43 35.50 -18.41 43.51
C LEU A 43 34.14 -17.68 43.52
N ASN A 44 33.30 -17.89 44.54
CA ASN A 44 32.03 -17.17 44.65
C ASN A 44 32.21 -15.70 45.03
N ASN A 45 33.25 -15.35 45.80
CA ASN A 45 33.56 -13.96 46.14
C ASN A 45 34.20 -13.18 44.98
N SER A 46 34.93 -13.84 44.08
CA SER A 46 35.56 -13.18 42.91
C SER A 46 34.59 -12.90 41.75
N PHE A 47 33.38 -13.47 41.77
CA PHE A 47 32.32 -13.22 40.78
C PHE A 47 31.31 -12.13 41.18
N GLN A 48 31.66 -11.23 42.10
CA GLN A 48 31.06 -9.89 42.07
C GLN A 48 31.77 -9.09 40.97
N LEU A 49 31.39 -9.36 39.71
CA LEU A 49 31.47 -8.37 38.66
C LEU A 49 30.95 -7.07 39.28
N GLN A 50 31.83 -6.07 39.44
CA GLN A 50 31.45 -4.70 39.72
C GLN A 50 30.61 -4.24 38.53
N GLN A 51 29.35 -4.67 38.54
CA GLN A 51 28.29 -4.06 37.80
C GLN A 51 28.12 -2.74 38.50
N GLN A 52 28.93 -1.77 38.08
CA GLN A 52 28.83 -0.39 38.48
C GLN A 52 27.37 -0.03 38.29
N SER A 53 26.59 -0.08 39.38
CA SER A 53 25.23 0.39 39.38
C SER A 53 25.39 1.89 39.20
N VAL A 54 25.35 2.33 37.95
CA VAL A 54 25.23 3.74 37.64
C VAL A 54 23.91 4.12 38.30
N GLU A 55 24.00 4.71 39.48
CA GLU A 55 22.90 5.34 40.19
C GLU A 55 22.54 6.56 39.34
N ILE A 56 21.79 6.32 38.26
CA ILE A 56 21.27 7.39 37.42
C ILE A 56 20.15 7.98 38.24
N ASP A 57 20.37 9.19 38.73
CA ASP A 57 19.39 9.98 39.45
C ASP A 57 18.03 9.92 38.74
N ASP A 58 16.97 9.54 39.47
CA ASP A 58 15.64 9.31 38.91
C ASP A 58 15.13 10.56 38.17
N GLU A 59 15.56 11.75 38.60
CA GLU A 59 15.29 13.02 37.92
C GLU A 59 15.87 13.08 36.49
N VAL A 60 17.09 12.57 36.29
CA VAL A 60 17.76 12.51 34.98
C VAL A 60 17.08 11.48 34.08
N LEU A 61 16.62 10.36 34.64
CA LEU A 61 15.81 9.37 33.91
C LEU A 61 14.47 9.95 33.48
N VAL A 62 13.76 10.63 34.38
CA VAL A 62 12.48 11.29 34.09
C VAL A 62 12.63 12.37 33.03
N GLU A 63 13.67 13.20 33.10
CA GLU A 63 13.94 14.23 32.10
C GLU A 63 14.28 13.64 30.73
N LYS A 64 15.04 12.53 30.70
CA LYS A 64 15.34 11.77 29.48
C LYS A 64 14.10 11.11 28.87
N ILE A 65 13.21 10.57 29.69
CA ILE A 65 11.91 10.03 29.25
C ILE A 65 11.01 11.15 28.72
N LYS A 66 10.94 12.30 29.41
CA LYS A 66 10.10 13.44 29.03
C LYS A 66 10.56 14.07 27.72
N SER A 67 11.87 14.25 27.54
CA SER A 67 12.47 14.73 26.29
C SER A 67 12.26 13.74 25.13
N HIS A 68 12.41 12.44 25.37
CA HIS A 68 12.11 11.41 24.39
C HIS A 68 10.62 11.43 23.95
N ARG A 69 9.69 11.48 24.91
CA ARG A 69 8.24 11.54 24.63
C ARG A 69 7.87 12.81 23.87
N LYS A 70 8.51 13.94 24.18
CA LYS A 70 8.34 15.22 23.47
C LYS A 70 8.83 15.13 22.02
N GLY A 71 9.98 14.49 21.77
CA GLY A 71 10.51 14.26 20.43
C GLY A 71 9.60 13.36 19.58
N VAL A 72 9.15 12.25 20.16
CA VAL A 72 8.22 11.32 19.49
C VAL A 72 6.88 12.00 19.16
N ARG A 73 6.30 12.75 20.11
CA ARG A 73 5.05 13.50 19.89
C ARG A 73 5.18 14.52 18.75
N ARG A 74 6.33 15.17 18.63
CA ARG A 74 6.62 16.11 17.54
C ARG A 74 6.63 15.40 16.17
N ILE A 75 7.28 14.24 16.06
CA ILE A 75 7.31 13.46 14.81
C ILE A 75 5.89 13.06 14.40
N TYR A 76 5.06 12.59 15.34
CA TYR A 76 3.66 12.28 15.06
C TYR A 76 2.84 13.50 14.66
N ALA A 77 3.06 14.66 15.31
CA ALA A 77 2.39 15.90 14.94
C ALA A 77 2.76 16.35 13.52
N TYR A 78 4.03 16.27 13.14
CA TYR A 78 4.45 16.54 11.76
C TYR A 78 3.86 15.53 10.78
N GLY A 79 3.84 14.24 11.13
CA GLY A 79 3.20 13.22 10.30
C GLY A 79 1.73 13.51 10.07
N PHE A 80 0.98 13.84 11.12
CA PHE A 80 -0.44 14.19 11.01
C PHE A 80 -0.67 15.46 10.18
N LEU A 81 0.11 16.51 10.40
CA LEU A 81 0.05 17.73 9.59
C LEU A 81 0.41 17.48 8.13
N GLY A 82 1.44 16.66 7.89
CA GLY A 82 1.84 16.23 6.55
C GLY A 82 0.72 15.44 5.86
N PHE A 83 0.09 14.52 6.56
CA PHE A 83 -1.05 13.76 6.03
C PHE A 83 -2.20 14.68 5.62
N LEU A 84 -2.60 15.61 6.50
CA LEU A 84 -3.64 16.60 6.19
C LEU A 84 -3.25 17.45 4.96
N LEU A 85 -2.01 17.93 4.91
CA LEU A 85 -1.51 18.70 3.77
C LEU A 85 -1.58 17.89 2.47
N GLY A 86 -1.20 16.62 2.52
CA GLY A 86 -1.26 15.74 1.35
C GLY A 86 -2.70 15.43 0.90
N LEU A 87 -3.69 15.39 1.79
CA LEU A 87 -5.11 15.28 1.40
C LEU A 87 -5.60 16.49 0.60
N PHE A 88 -5.05 17.68 0.85
CA PHE A 88 -5.38 18.89 0.08
C PHE A 88 -4.50 19.09 -1.15
N SER A 89 -3.49 18.23 -1.34
CA SER A 89 -2.50 18.32 -2.40
C SER A 89 -3.11 18.33 -3.80
N LEU A 90 -4.23 17.63 -4.03
CA LEU A 90 -4.94 17.65 -5.32
C LEU A 90 -5.43 19.05 -5.76
N LYS A 91 -5.61 19.98 -4.82
CA LYS A 91 -6.11 21.34 -5.09
C LYS A 91 -5.00 22.32 -5.45
N TYR A 92 -3.74 21.87 -5.54
CA TYR A 92 -2.59 22.76 -5.82
C TYR A 92 -2.75 23.53 -7.15
N THR A 93 -3.46 22.97 -8.13
CA THR A 93 -3.67 23.61 -9.44
C THR A 93 -4.54 24.86 -9.34
N SER A 94 -5.54 24.85 -8.44
CA SER A 94 -6.47 25.95 -8.19
C SER A 94 -5.88 27.07 -7.32
N ASP A 95 -4.74 26.82 -6.66
CA ASP A 95 -4.08 27.83 -5.85
C ASP A 95 -3.35 28.87 -6.73
N SER A 96 -3.56 30.14 -6.41
CA SER A 96 -2.95 31.29 -7.06
C SER A 96 -1.61 31.67 -6.45
N PHE A 97 -1.35 31.31 -5.18
CA PHE A 97 -0.12 31.71 -4.49
C PHE A 97 1.00 30.68 -4.72
N ILE A 98 2.13 31.13 -5.27
CA ILE A 98 3.21 30.25 -5.76
C ILE A 98 3.79 29.35 -4.66
N VAL A 99 3.97 29.87 -3.44
CA VAL A 99 4.64 29.12 -2.37
C VAL A 99 3.75 27.98 -1.86
N THR A 100 2.49 28.27 -1.55
CA THR A 100 1.52 27.26 -1.10
C THR A 100 1.24 26.25 -2.21
N LYS A 101 1.18 26.71 -3.46
CA LYS A 101 1.12 25.85 -4.64
C LYS A 101 2.29 24.89 -4.73
N ALA A 102 3.53 25.35 -4.54
CA ALA A 102 4.71 24.48 -4.59
C ALA A 102 4.71 23.45 -3.45
N ILE A 103 4.37 23.87 -2.22
CA ILE A 103 4.28 22.98 -1.06
C ILE A 103 3.21 21.90 -1.27
N MET A 104 2.05 22.27 -1.82
CA MET A 104 0.98 21.32 -2.13
C MET A 104 1.27 20.49 -3.37
N ALA A 105 2.01 20.99 -4.36
CA ALA A 105 2.32 20.25 -5.59
C ALA A 105 3.32 19.12 -5.34
N LEU A 106 4.26 19.31 -4.41
CA LEU A 106 5.36 18.37 -4.19
C LEU A 106 4.89 16.97 -3.79
N PRO A 107 3.99 16.78 -2.81
CA PRO A 107 3.44 15.46 -2.51
C PRO A 107 2.65 14.85 -3.67
N TYR A 108 1.85 15.65 -4.38
CA TYR A 108 1.06 15.19 -5.52
C TYR A 108 1.95 14.65 -6.64
N LYS A 109 2.99 15.41 -7.02
CA LYS A 109 3.89 15.03 -8.11
C LYS A 109 4.81 13.87 -7.76
N LEU A 110 5.25 13.78 -6.51
CA LEU A 110 5.97 12.61 -6.04
C LEU A 110 5.08 11.35 -6.03
N ALA A 111 3.82 11.48 -5.61
CA ALA A 111 2.87 10.38 -5.69
C ALA A 111 2.61 9.96 -7.15
N GLU A 112 2.41 10.91 -8.06
CA GLU A 112 2.26 10.65 -9.49
C GLU A 112 3.49 9.92 -10.06
N PHE A 113 4.69 10.36 -9.71
CA PHE A 113 5.93 9.71 -10.12
C PHE A 113 6.02 8.27 -9.59
N MET A 114 5.77 8.04 -8.29
CA MET A 114 5.81 6.70 -7.70
C MET A 114 4.78 5.76 -8.33
N LEU A 115 3.55 6.24 -8.55
CA LEU A 115 2.52 5.48 -9.24
C LEU A 115 2.92 5.20 -10.70
N GLY A 116 3.57 6.14 -11.37
CA GLY A 116 4.08 5.99 -12.72
C GLY A 116 5.05 4.83 -12.90
N ILE A 117 5.84 4.49 -11.87
CA ILE A 117 6.77 3.36 -11.92
C ILE A 117 6.03 2.02 -12.13
N PHE A 118 4.85 1.87 -11.51
CA PHE A 118 4.13 0.60 -11.50
C PHE A 118 2.89 0.58 -12.41
N PHE A 119 2.26 1.72 -12.64
CA PHE A 119 0.94 1.81 -13.29
C PHE A 119 0.95 2.62 -14.59
N SER A 120 2.11 3.07 -15.09
CA SER A 120 2.19 3.84 -16.35
C SER A 120 1.61 3.12 -17.55
N GLY A 121 1.70 1.78 -17.59
CA GLY A 121 1.10 0.96 -18.65
C GLY A 121 -0.43 1.04 -18.72
N ASN A 122 -1.09 1.53 -17.67
CA ASN A 122 -2.55 1.67 -17.62
C ASN A 122 -3.03 3.04 -18.14
N LYS A 123 -2.12 3.98 -18.43
CA LYS A 123 -2.50 5.28 -18.99
C LYS A 123 -3.06 5.07 -20.39
N LEU A 124 -4.22 5.65 -20.65
CA LEU A 124 -4.78 5.71 -21.99
C LEU A 124 -3.88 6.55 -22.90
N ASN A 125 -3.80 6.16 -24.17
CA ASN A 125 -3.15 6.97 -25.19
C ASN A 125 -3.91 8.29 -25.36
N GLN A 126 -3.21 9.34 -25.79
CA GLN A 126 -3.75 10.70 -25.93
C GLN A 126 -4.98 10.79 -26.86
N TRP A 127 -5.08 9.88 -27.84
CA TRP A 127 -6.23 9.75 -28.75
C TRP A 127 -7.43 9.07 -28.08
N ASP A 128 -7.16 8.09 -27.22
CA ASP A 128 -8.17 7.37 -26.44
C ASP A 128 -8.73 8.25 -25.31
N SER A 129 -7.91 9.16 -24.74
CA SER A 129 -8.33 10.10 -23.70
C SER A 129 -9.35 11.14 -24.17
N MET A 130 -9.32 11.52 -25.45
CA MET A 130 -10.22 12.54 -26.01
C MET A 130 -11.70 12.09 -25.99
N HIS A 131 -11.93 10.78 -25.92
CA HIS A 131 -13.27 10.19 -25.93
C HIS A 131 -13.73 9.75 -24.53
N TYR A 132 -12.91 9.89 -23.48
CA TYR A 132 -13.29 9.59 -22.10
C TYR A 132 -14.02 10.79 -21.51
N HIS A 133 -15.31 10.64 -21.24
CA HIS A 133 -16.11 11.70 -20.61
C HIS A 133 -15.71 11.96 -19.14
N PHE A 134 -14.90 11.06 -18.54
CA PHE A 134 -14.48 11.20 -17.15
C PHE A 134 -13.07 10.64 -16.92
N GLN A 135 -12.05 11.49 -17.08
CA GLN A 135 -10.68 11.19 -16.63
C GLN A 135 -10.39 12.05 -15.40
N ARG A 136 -10.31 11.42 -14.22
CA ARG A 136 -9.90 12.09 -12.98
C ARG A 136 -8.41 11.88 -12.70
N GLY A 137 -7.79 12.91 -12.14
CA GLY A 137 -6.49 12.84 -11.48
C GLY A 137 -5.32 12.43 -12.38
N MET A 138 -4.43 11.59 -11.83
CA MET A 138 -3.18 11.16 -12.44
C MET A 138 -3.35 10.21 -13.65
N GLY A 139 -4.58 9.72 -13.90
CA GLY A 139 -4.94 8.97 -15.11
C GLY A 139 -4.49 7.50 -15.16
N TYR A 140 -4.07 6.91 -14.04
CA TYR A 140 -3.58 5.51 -13.99
C TYR A 140 -4.68 4.45 -13.80
N PHE A 141 -5.89 4.83 -13.38
CA PHE A 141 -6.99 3.92 -13.02
C PHE A 141 -8.25 4.22 -13.82
N THR A 142 -8.14 4.13 -15.14
CA THR A 142 -9.15 4.61 -16.10
C THR A 142 -10.45 3.83 -16.05
N HIS A 143 -10.38 2.56 -15.68
CA HIS A 143 -11.53 1.67 -15.54
C HIS A 143 -12.08 1.57 -14.11
N HIS A 144 -11.57 2.37 -13.16
CA HIS A 144 -12.03 2.32 -11.77
C HIS A 144 -11.97 3.71 -11.13
N PRO A 145 -12.98 4.58 -11.38
CA PRO A 145 -12.94 5.99 -10.97
C PRO A 145 -12.89 6.18 -9.45
N ILE A 146 -13.53 5.29 -8.69
CA ILE A 146 -13.52 5.33 -7.21
C ILE A 146 -12.12 5.01 -6.68
N LEU A 147 -11.47 3.96 -7.20
CA LEU A 147 -10.09 3.64 -6.83
C LEU A 147 -9.16 4.76 -7.25
N GLY A 148 -9.34 5.33 -8.45
CA GLY A 148 -8.60 6.50 -8.90
C GLY A 148 -8.66 7.66 -7.90
N LEU A 149 -9.86 8.00 -7.41
CA LEU A 149 -10.06 9.05 -6.41
C LEU A 149 -9.40 8.72 -5.06
N ILE A 150 -9.53 7.48 -4.59
CA ILE A 150 -8.91 7.04 -3.34
C ILE A 150 -7.38 7.15 -3.45
N VAL A 151 -6.81 6.68 -4.56
CA VAL A 151 -5.37 6.70 -4.81
C VAL A 151 -4.85 8.13 -4.93
N GLU A 152 -5.59 9.01 -5.61
CA GLU A 152 -5.28 10.43 -5.76
C GLU A 152 -5.32 11.20 -4.43
N LEU A 153 -6.17 10.79 -3.48
CA LEU A 153 -6.23 11.38 -2.14
C LEU A 153 -5.17 10.81 -1.19
N VAL A 154 -5.10 9.49 -1.10
CA VAL A 154 -4.33 8.79 -0.06
C VAL A 154 -2.84 8.75 -0.39
N THR A 155 -2.46 8.57 -1.66
CA THR A 155 -1.03 8.44 -2.02
C THR A 155 -0.25 9.73 -1.74
N PRO A 156 -0.71 10.93 -2.17
CA PRO A 156 -0.08 12.18 -1.77
C PRO A 156 -0.09 12.41 -0.26
N ALA A 157 -1.15 12.00 0.45
CA ALA A 157 -1.23 12.07 1.91
C ALA A 157 -0.16 11.22 2.61
N LEU A 158 0.06 9.98 2.17
CA LEU A 158 1.12 9.12 2.67
C LEU A 158 2.50 9.72 2.36
N VAL A 159 2.72 10.19 1.13
CA VAL A 159 3.99 10.83 0.74
C VAL A 159 4.27 12.06 1.61
N ALA A 160 3.31 12.97 1.74
CA ALA A 160 3.44 14.16 2.57
C ALA A 160 3.67 13.82 4.06
N MET A 161 2.97 12.82 4.58
CA MET A 161 3.17 12.31 5.95
C MET A 161 4.62 11.85 6.16
N PHE A 162 5.17 11.01 5.28
CA PHE A 162 6.54 10.53 5.43
C PHE A 162 7.58 11.63 5.22
N LEU A 163 7.36 12.57 4.31
CA LEU A 163 8.22 13.74 4.14
C LEU A 163 8.24 14.61 5.41
N ALA A 164 7.07 14.91 5.96
CA ALA A 164 6.95 15.71 7.17
C ALA A 164 7.52 14.99 8.40
N MET A 165 7.30 13.67 8.53
CA MET A 165 7.96 12.86 9.55
C MET A 165 9.48 12.88 9.37
N GLY A 166 9.99 12.81 8.13
CA GLY A 166 11.41 12.94 7.82
C GLY A 166 11.99 14.27 8.31
N ILE A 167 11.30 15.39 8.06
CA ILE A 167 11.67 16.71 8.61
C ILE A 167 11.60 16.71 10.14
N GLY A 168 10.56 16.10 10.72
CA GLY A 168 10.41 15.94 12.17
C GLY A 168 11.57 15.14 12.79
N TYR A 169 12.06 14.11 12.12
CA TYR A 169 13.26 13.37 12.49
C TYR A 169 14.51 14.23 12.38
N LEU A 170 14.65 14.99 11.29
CA LEU A 170 15.83 15.83 11.04
C LEU A 170 15.96 17.01 12.02
N THR A 171 14.83 17.56 12.44
CA THR A 171 14.75 18.69 13.38
C THR A 171 14.67 18.26 14.84
N SER A 172 14.63 16.95 15.10
CA SER A 172 14.63 16.39 16.46
C SER A 172 16.06 16.25 16.99
N ASP A 173 16.17 16.31 18.31
CA ASP A 173 17.43 16.32 19.06
C ASP A 173 18.38 15.17 18.66
N LYS A 174 19.71 15.42 18.67
CA LYS A 174 20.75 14.47 18.17
C LYS A 174 20.70 13.09 18.84
N ARG A 175 20.08 12.99 20.01
CA ARG A 175 19.88 11.73 20.76
C ARG A 175 18.84 10.79 20.13
N VAL A 176 17.95 11.32 19.28
CA VAL A 176 16.96 10.54 18.50
C VAL A 176 17.60 9.99 17.20
N PHE A 177 18.70 10.61 16.74
CA PHE A 177 19.47 10.28 15.53
C PHE A 177 20.37 9.04 15.67
N GLN A 178 19.83 7.95 16.22
CA GLN A 178 20.52 6.67 16.11
C GLN A 178 20.29 6.13 14.70
N ARG A 179 21.37 5.82 13.94
CA ARG A 179 21.29 5.25 12.57
C ARG A 179 20.29 4.09 12.48
N LYS A 180 20.22 3.25 13.53
CA LYS A 180 19.25 2.15 13.65
C LYS A 180 17.79 2.62 13.63
N LYS A 181 17.45 3.78 14.20
CA LYS A 181 16.08 4.33 14.23
C LYS A 181 15.67 4.91 12.86
N ILE A 182 16.58 5.57 12.16
CA ILE A 182 16.32 6.06 10.78
C ILE A 182 16.09 4.88 9.83
N LEU A 183 16.93 3.84 9.93
CA LEU A 183 16.76 2.63 9.12
C LEU A 183 15.40 1.96 9.38
N ARG A 184 14.97 1.87 10.64
CA ARG A 184 13.64 1.36 11.01
C ARG A 184 12.51 2.22 10.43
N PHE A 185 12.66 3.55 10.44
CA PHE A 185 11.68 4.45 9.83
C PHE A 185 11.56 4.22 8.32
N ILE A 186 12.69 4.20 7.60
CA ILE A 186 12.71 3.94 6.15
C ILE A 186 12.09 2.56 5.84
N LEU A 187 12.47 1.53 6.60
CA LEU A 187 11.90 0.19 6.43
C LEU A 187 10.40 0.17 6.69
N SER A 188 9.92 0.86 7.74
CA SER A 188 8.48 0.95 8.03
C SER A 188 7.71 1.68 6.92
N ALA A 189 8.28 2.76 6.38
CA ALA A 189 7.70 3.48 5.26
C ALA A 189 7.65 2.60 4.01
N ALA A 190 8.74 1.87 3.71
CA ALA A 190 8.80 0.94 2.59
C ALA A 190 7.75 -0.18 2.71
N ILE A 191 7.55 -0.75 3.90
CA ILE A 191 6.51 -1.76 4.14
C ILE A 191 5.11 -1.17 3.90
N ILE A 192 4.83 0.02 4.42
CA ILE A 192 3.54 0.69 4.23
C ILE A 192 3.28 0.97 2.75
N PHE A 193 4.27 1.49 2.02
CA PHE A 193 4.13 1.70 0.57
C PHE A 193 3.98 0.38 -0.19
N ALA A 194 4.72 -0.67 0.15
CA ALA A 194 4.59 -1.97 -0.49
C ALA A 194 3.18 -2.56 -0.28
N LEU A 195 2.64 -2.49 0.93
CA LEU A 195 1.27 -2.91 1.23
C LEU A 195 0.24 -2.06 0.47
N TRP A 196 0.43 -0.75 0.43
CA TRP A 196 -0.45 0.18 -0.28
C TRP A 196 -0.49 -0.11 -1.78
N PHE A 197 0.67 -0.14 -2.44
CA PHE A 197 0.77 -0.42 -3.88
C PHE A 197 0.32 -1.85 -4.21
N GLY A 198 0.64 -2.83 -3.38
CA GLY A 198 0.15 -4.21 -3.54
C GLY A 198 -1.37 -4.30 -3.46
N THR A 199 -2.00 -3.57 -2.53
CA THR A 199 -3.47 -3.51 -2.41
C THR A 199 -4.08 -2.86 -3.64
N ILE A 200 -3.55 -1.71 -4.08
CA ILE A 200 -4.03 -1.02 -5.28
C ILE A 200 -3.92 -1.93 -6.51
N TYR A 201 -2.77 -2.57 -6.68
CA TYR A 201 -2.52 -3.49 -7.80
C TYR A 201 -3.50 -4.66 -7.78
N GLY A 202 -3.72 -5.30 -6.62
CA GLY A 202 -4.66 -6.41 -6.49
C GLY A 202 -6.10 -6.01 -6.79
N VAL A 203 -6.57 -4.88 -6.23
CA VAL A 203 -7.93 -4.38 -6.48
C VAL A 203 -8.13 -4.01 -7.95
N TYR A 204 -7.16 -3.32 -8.55
CA TYR A 204 -7.27 -2.90 -9.94
C TYR A 204 -7.18 -4.08 -10.91
N SER A 205 -6.25 -5.01 -10.69
CA SER A 205 -6.13 -6.23 -11.51
C SER A 205 -7.39 -7.09 -11.44
N ASN A 206 -7.96 -7.27 -10.25
CA ASN A 206 -9.26 -7.95 -10.10
C ASN A 206 -10.38 -7.23 -10.86
N THR A 207 -10.37 -5.89 -10.86
CA THR A 207 -11.34 -5.09 -11.61
C THR A 207 -11.19 -5.29 -13.12
N LEU A 208 -9.96 -5.30 -13.64
CA LEU A 208 -9.69 -5.55 -15.05
C LEU A 208 -10.11 -6.95 -15.46
N ALA A 209 -9.83 -7.98 -14.64
CA ALA A 209 -10.25 -9.35 -14.90
C ALA A 209 -11.78 -9.47 -14.98
N LYS A 210 -12.51 -8.84 -14.06
CA LYS A 210 -13.97 -8.78 -14.13
C LYS A 210 -14.50 -8.10 -15.39
N ILE A 211 -13.85 -7.00 -15.80
CA ILE A 211 -14.22 -6.29 -17.03
C ILE A 211 -13.97 -7.16 -18.25
N GLU A 212 -12.82 -7.83 -18.31
CA GLU A 212 -12.43 -8.70 -19.43
C GLU A 212 -13.36 -9.90 -19.58
N ASN A 213 -13.78 -10.50 -18.46
CA ASN A 213 -14.72 -11.63 -18.48
C ASN A 213 -16.19 -11.21 -18.45
N LEU A 214 -16.50 -9.91 -18.45
CA LEU A 214 -17.86 -9.38 -18.30
C LEU A 214 -18.60 -9.89 -17.05
N GLU A 215 -17.86 -10.18 -15.99
CA GLU A 215 -18.38 -10.78 -14.75
C GLU A 215 -18.88 -9.73 -13.74
N GLY A 216 -20.10 -9.94 -13.23
CA GLY A 216 -20.65 -9.10 -12.16
C GLY A 216 -21.05 -7.71 -12.63
N ILE A 217 -21.64 -7.61 -13.82
CA ILE A 217 -22.29 -6.39 -14.31
C ILE A 217 -23.39 -5.98 -13.32
N LYS A 218 -23.32 -4.73 -12.86
CA LYS A 218 -24.25 -4.12 -11.90
C LYS A 218 -25.29 -3.25 -12.60
N SER A 219 -24.86 -2.50 -13.60
CA SER A 219 -25.70 -1.54 -14.32
C SER A 219 -25.14 -1.24 -15.69
N VAL A 220 -26.01 -0.89 -16.62
CA VAL A 220 -25.65 -0.51 -18.00
C VAL A 220 -26.43 0.73 -18.38
N ILE A 221 -25.73 1.74 -18.89
CA ILE A 221 -26.37 2.91 -19.52
C ILE A 221 -26.19 2.80 -21.01
N ILE A 222 -27.31 2.88 -21.74
CA ILE A 222 -27.36 2.69 -23.19
C ILE A 222 -27.54 4.06 -23.85
N TYR A 223 -26.64 4.35 -24.77
CA TYR A 223 -26.67 5.53 -25.62
C TYR A 223 -26.78 5.09 -27.08
N GLU A 224 -27.58 5.82 -27.86
CA GLU A 224 -27.54 5.74 -29.31
C GLU A 224 -26.35 6.58 -29.77
N LYS A 225 -25.50 6.01 -30.62
CA LYS A 225 -24.34 6.69 -31.19
C LYS A 225 -24.57 6.91 -32.69
N LYS A 226 -24.46 8.17 -33.11
CA LYS A 226 -24.42 8.61 -34.51
C LYS A 226 -23.09 9.33 -34.75
N GLU A 227 -22.72 9.53 -36.01
CA GLU A 227 -21.38 10.03 -36.40
C GLU A 227 -20.93 11.29 -35.64
N TYR A 228 -21.86 12.16 -35.24
CA TYR A 228 -21.57 13.42 -34.53
C TYR A 228 -22.40 13.65 -33.26
N SER A 229 -23.16 12.66 -32.79
CA SER A 229 -24.00 12.82 -31.60
C SER A 229 -24.19 11.52 -30.84
N SER A 230 -24.37 11.64 -29.53
CA SER A 230 -24.85 10.57 -28.67
C SER A 230 -26.11 10.99 -27.93
N SER A 231 -27.14 10.15 -27.97
CA SER A 231 -28.41 10.35 -27.29
C SER A 231 -28.59 9.29 -26.22
N TRP A 232 -28.90 9.70 -24.99
CA TRP A 232 -29.25 8.76 -23.92
C TRP A 232 -30.58 8.06 -24.25
N ILE A 233 -30.60 6.73 -24.16
CA ILE A 233 -31.81 5.92 -24.41
C ILE A 233 -32.38 5.40 -23.09
N LEU A 234 -31.55 4.67 -22.34
CA LEU A 234 -32.01 3.88 -21.20
C LEU A 234 -30.89 3.71 -20.17
N LYS A 235 -31.29 3.59 -18.90
CA LYS A 235 -30.41 3.15 -17.82
C LYS A 235 -30.99 1.90 -17.17
N ILE A 236 -30.25 0.80 -17.19
CA ILE A 236 -30.51 -0.42 -16.44
C ILE A 236 -29.68 -0.37 -15.17
N ASP A 237 -30.33 -0.41 -14.02
CA ASP A 237 -29.70 -0.34 -12.71
C ASP A 237 -30.41 -1.25 -11.70
N PRO A 238 -29.90 -1.38 -10.45
CA PRO A 238 -30.47 -2.32 -9.49
C PRO A 238 -31.95 -2.12 -9.16
N TYR A 239 -32.55 -0.97 -9.50
CA TYR A 239 -33.95 -0.70 -9.23
C TYR A 239 -34.89 -1.24 -10.31
N ASN A 240 -34.41 -1.38 -11.55
CA ASN A 240 -35.21 -1.90 -12.67
C ASN A 240 -34.68 -3.23 -13.24
N ILE A 241 -33.52 -3.71 -12.81
CA ILE A 241 -32.92 -4.99 -13.26
C ILE A 241 -33.81 -6.22 -13.02
N HIS A 242 -34.81 -6.12 -12.14
CA HIS A 242 -35.78 -7.17 -11.89
C HIS A 242 -36.81 -7.34 -13.03
N GLU A 243 -36.92 -6.38 -13.94
CA GLU A 243 -37.72 -6.54 -15.15
C GLU A 243 -37.06 -7.59 -16.07
N ALA A 244 -37.83 -8.60 -16.49
CA ALA A 244 -37.31 -9.74 -17.26
C ALA A 244 -36.49 -9.32 -18.50
N ARG A 245 -36.94 -8.29 -19.21
CA ARG A 245 -36.27 -7.71 -20.39
C ARG A 245 -34.91 -7.08 -20.08
N TYR A 246 -34.73 -6.49 -18.90
CA TYR A 246 -33.48 -5.84 -18.53
C TYR A 246 -32.51 -6.86 -17.94
N HIS A 247 -33.05 -7.85 -17.23
CA HIS A 247 -32.30 -9.00 -16.80
C HIS A 247 -31.70 -9.76 -18.00
N SER A 248 -32.49 -10.01 -19.08
CA SER A 248 -31.99 -10.71 -20.27
C SER A 248 -30.88 -9.96 -20.99
N ILE A 249 -30.95 -8.62 -21.07
CA ILE A 249 -29.85 -7.80 -21.60
C ILE A 249 -28.59 -7.96 -20.75
N ILE A 250 -28.69 -7.88 -19.43
CA ILE A 250 -27.52 -7.99 -18.54
C ILE A 250 -26.91 -9.38 -18.57
N SER A 251 -27.72 -10.44 -18.51
CA SER A 251 -27.24 -11.82 -18.61
C SER A 251 -26.62 -12.09 -19.98
N GLY A 252 -27.28 -11.64 -21.04
CA GLY A 252 -26.81 -11.78 -22.41
C GLY A 252 -25.51 -11.02 -22.70
N LEU A 253 -25.26 -9.90 -22.01
CA LEU A 253 -23.97 -9.22 -22.04
C LEU A 253 -22.89 -10.00 -21.27
N SER A 254 -23.23 -10.58 -20.10
CA SER A 254 -22.27 -11.38 -19.32
C SER A 254 -21.87 -12.70 -19.99
N GLU A 255 -22.73 -13.22 -20.86
CA GLU A 255 -22.50 -14.47 -21.62
C GLU A 255 -21.84 -14.23 -22.99
N ALA A 256 -21.49 -12.97 -23.32
CA ALA A 256 -20.91 -12.62 -24.60
C ALA A 256 -19.54 -13.31 -24.81
N THR A 257 -19.38 -13.96 -25.95
CA THR A 257 -18.18 -14.78 -26.21
C THR A 257 -17.02 -13.91 -26.67
N PRO A 258 -15.81 -14.07 -26.10
CA PRO A 258 -14.66 -13.30 -26.54
C PRO A 258 -14.27 -13.67 -27.98
N LEU A 259 -13.90 -12.67 -28.77
CA LEU A 259 -13.41 -12.83 -30.14
C LEU A 259 -11.90 -12.59 -30.17
N ASP A 260 -11.15 -13.55 -30.72
CA ASP A 260 -9.70 -13.45 -30.87
C ASP A 260 -9.27 -12.63 -32.10
N SER A 261 -10.18 -12.42 -33.05
CA SER A 261 -9.95 -11.66 -34.29
C SER A 261 -10.58 -10.27 -34.22
N TYR A 262 -10.08 -9.36 -35.05
CA TYR A 262 -10.62 -8.00 -35.23
C TYR A 262 -11.66 -8.04 -36.36
N PRO A 263 -12.95 -8.25 -36.08
CA PRO A 263 -13.98 -8.19 -37.10
C PRO A 263 -14.07 -6.78 -37.69
N SER A 264 -14.47 -6.69 -38.95
CA SER A 264 -14.88 -5.41 -39.53
C SER A 264 -16.15 -4.94 -38.83
N MET A 265 -16.11 -3.74 -38.26
CA MET A 265 -17.18 -3.18 -37.44
C MET A 265 -17.42 -1.72 -37.79
N ASN A 266 -18.69 -1.29 -37.80
CA ASN A 266 -19.01 0.12 -37.87
C ASN A 266 -18.79 0.80 -36.50
N HIS A 267 -17.71 1.57 -36.35
CA HIS A 267 -17.41 2.30 -35.11
C HIS A 267 -18.14 3.66 -34.98
N LYS A 268 -18.78 4.13 -36.06
CA LYS A 268 -19.40 5.46 -36.11
C LYS A 268 -20.85 5.45 -35.65
N GLU A 269 -21.56 4.36 -35.93
CA GLU A 269 -22.99 4.21 -35.63
C GLU A 269 -23.25 2.92 -34.86
N GLY A 270 -24.30 2.92 -34.03
CA GLY A 270 -24.71 1.77 -33.23
C GLY A 270 -25.09 2.18 -31.81
N LEU A 271 -24.84 1.29 -30.84
CA LEU A 271 -25.07 1.56 -29.42
C LEU A 271 -23.75 1.74 -28.68
N GLU A 272 -23.68 2.76 -27.82
CA GLU A 272 -22.62 2.91 -26.85
C GLU A 272 -23.16 2.53 -25.46
N LEU A 273 -22.51 1.57 -24.81
CA LEU A 273 -22.86 1.03 -23.51
C LEU A 273 -21.84 1.47 -22.47
N LEU A 274 -22.29 2.19 -21.43
CA LEU A 274 -21.50 2.39 -20.22
C LEU A 274 -21.85 1.27 -19.22
N ILE A 275 -20.96 0.28 -19.11
CA ILE A 275 -21.14 -0.89 -18.27
C ILE A 275 -20.41 -0.66 -16.95
N GLN A 276 -21.13 -0.82 -15.85
CA GLN A 276 -20.62 -0.68 -14.48
C GLN A 276 -20.65 -2.03 -13.78
N PHE A 277 -19.56 -2.36 -13.09
CA PHE A 277 -19.33 -3.65 -12.43
C PHE A 277 -19.42 -3.55 -10.91
N GLN A 278 -19.75 -4.67 -10.28
CA GLN A 278 -19.67 -4.82 -8.83
C GLN A 278 -18.22 -4.65 -8.36
N GLY A 279 -18.01 -3.70 -7.44
CA GLY A 279 -16.68 -3.28 -6.98
C GLY A 279 -16.25 -1.91 -7.50
N GLY A 280 -17.00 -1.31 -8.44
CA GLY A 280 -16.79 0.07 -8.89
C GLY A 280 -15.94 0.22 -10.15
N GLY A 281 -15.76 -0.87 -10.90
CA GLY A 281 -15.19 -0.85 -12.24
C GLY A 281 -16.19 -0.34 -13.27
N GLU A 282 -15.71 0.33 -14.31
CA GLU A 282 -16.52 0.78 -15.44
C GLU A 282 -15.77 0.67 -16.77
N VAL A 283 -16.52 0.41 -17.83
CA VAL A 283 -16.00 0.33 -19.19
C VAL A 283 -17.04 0.82 -20.18
N ILE A 284 -16.59 1.44 -21.25
CA ILE A 284 -17.42 1.80 -22.39
C ILE A 284 -17.26 0.70 -23.44
N ALA A 285 -18.37 0.21 -23.95
CA ALA A 285 -18.43 -0.71 -25.08
C ALA A 285 -19.23 -0.08 -26.22
N HIS A 286 -18.82 -0.34 -27.45
CA HIS A 286 -19.54 0.00 -28.67
C HIS A 286 -20.13 -1.29 -29.25
N VAL A 287 -21.40 -1.29 -29.62
CA VAL A 287 -22.09 -2.44 -30.21
C VAL A 287 -22.50 -2.07 -31.62
N ASP A 288 -22.10 -2.90 -32.57
CA ASP A 288 -22.51 -2.82 -33.96
C ASP A 288 -23.77 -3.67 -34.12
N MET A 289 -24.87 -2.99 -34.42
CA MET A 289 -26.19 -3.60 -34.46
C MET A 289 -26.37 -4.53 -35.65
N ASP A 290 -25.55 -4.41 -36.70
CA ASP A 290 -25.64 -5.25 -37.89
C ASP A 290 -24.96 -6.61 -37.68
N THR A 291 -23.86 -6.62 -36.91
CA THR A 291 -23.04 -7.83 -36.71
C THR A 291 -23.19 -8.45 -35.32
N GLY A 292 -23.76 -7.73 -34.36
CA GLY A 292 -23.78 -8.12 -32.95
C GLY A 292 -22.39 -8.11 -32.29
N THR A 293 -21.38 -7.55 -32.97
CA THR A 293 -20.05 -7.38 -32.41
C THR A 293 -20.11 -6.31 -31.33
N MET A 294 -19.48 -6.57 -30.19
CA MET A 294 -19.24 -5.60 -29.13
C MET A 294 -17.75 -5.33 -29.00
N PHE A 295 -17.34 -4.09 -29.23
CA PHE A 295 -15.98 -3.61 -29.02
C PHE A 295 -15.89 -2.86 -27.71
N MET A 296 -15.15 -3.42 -26.76
CA MET A 296 -14.87 -2.77 -25.48
C MET A 296 -13.63 -1.88 -25.60
N ARG A 297 -13.65 -0.72 -24.96
CA ARG A 297 -12.52 0.24 -25.02
C ARG A 297 -11.22 -0.24 -24.34
N ASN A 298 -11.23 -1.38 -23.65
CA ASN A 298 -10.03 -2.12 -23.25
C ASN A 298 -9.38 -2.90 -24.43
N ARG A 299 -9.87 -2.70 -25.66
CA ARG A 299 -9.43 -3.32 -26.91
C ARG A 299 -9.78 -4.81 -27.03
N ARG A 300 -10.83 -5.25 -26.33
CA ARG A 300 -11.39 -6.60 -26.46
C ARG A 300 -12.65 -6.57 -27.31
N TYR A 301 -12.82 -7.62 -28.10
CA TYR A 301 -14.03 -7.85 -28.90
C TYR A 301 -14.80 -9.00 -28.30
N HIS A 302 -16.11 -8.88 -28.28
CA HIS A 302 -17.04 -9.91 -27.85
C HIS A 302 -18.15 -10.06 -28.88
N GLN A 303 -18.67 -11.27 -29.07
CA GLN A 303 -19.84 -11.53 -29.87
C GLN A 303 -21.06 -11.65 -28.96
N LEU A 304 -22.08 -10.83 -29.22
CA LEU A 304 -23.37 -10.96 -28.57
C LEU A 304 -24.17 -12.08 -29.24
N SER A 305 -25.02 -12.74 -28.44
CA SER A 305 -26.00 -13.68 -28.97
C SER A 305 -27.10 -12.95 -29.75
N ASP A 306 -27.75 -13.64 -30.68
CA ASP A 306 -28.87 -13.08 -31.46
C ASP A 306 -30.03 -12.63 -30.55
N ASP A 307 -30.24 -13.32 -29.43
CA ASP A 307 -31.26 -12.99 -28.43
C ASP A 307 -30.93 -11.66 -27.71
N THR A 308 -29.68 -11.51 -27.26
CA THR A 308 -29.18 -10.26 -26.66
C THR A 308 -29.30 -9.10 -27.65
N LEU A 309 -28.94 -9.34 -28.91
CA LEU A 309 -28.99 -8.32 -29.97
C LEU A 309 -30.44 -7.88 -30.25
N SER A 310 -31.37 -8.82 -30.29
CA SER A 310 -32.79 -8.56 -30.49
C SER A 310 -33.35 -7.67 -29.37
N HIS A 311 -33.04 -7.97 -28.11
CA HIS A 311 -33.44 -7.11 -26.98
C HIS A 311 -32.81 -5.71 -27.03
N LEU A 312 -31.56 -5.59 -27.48
CA LEU A 312 -30.93 -4.28 -27.68
C LEU A 312 -31.58 -3.50 -28.83
N MET A 313 -31.99 -4.16 -29.91
CA MET A 313 -32.73 -3.54 -31.01
C MET A 313 -34.11 -3.04 -30.56
N GLU A 314 -34.81 -3.79 -29.71
CA GLU A 314 -36.09 -3.34 -29.13
C GLU A 314 -35.92 -2.05 -28.32
N VAL A 315 -34.84 -1.94 -27.54
CA VAL A 315 -34.52 -0.72 -26.79
C VAL A 315 -34.14 0.42 -27.73
N TRP A 316 -33.40 0.14 -28.81
CA TRP A 316 -32.95 1.15 -29.77
C TRP A 316 -34.08 1.69 -30.65
N GLY A 317 -35.00 0.83 -31.12
CA GLY A 317 -36.12 1.19 -31.98
C GLY A 317 -37.15 2.11 -31.32
N GLY A 318 -36.99 2.40 -30.03
CA GLY A 318 -37.91 3.18 -29.23
C GLY A 318 -39.17 2.39 -28.93
N ILE A 319 -39.58 2.41 -27.67
CA ILE A 319 -40.91 1.93 -27.28
C ILE A 319 -41.93 2.78 -28.05
N LYS A 320 -42.65 2.16 -29.00
CA LYS A 320 -44.01 2.61 -29.35
C LYS A 320 -44.97 2.14 -28.28
#